data_AF-A0A0S4QUZ6-F1
#
_entry.id   AF-A0A0S4QUZ6-F1
#
_cell.length_a   1.000
_cell.length_b   1.000
_cell.length_c   1.000
_cell.angle_alpha   90.00
_cell.angle_beta   90.00
_cell.angle_gamma   90.00
#
_symmetry.space_group_name_H-M   'P 1'
#
loop_
_entity.id
_entity.type
_entity.pdbx_description
1 polymer ?
#
loop_
_entity_poly.entity_id
_entity_poly.type
_entity_poly.pdbx_seq_one_letter_code
_entity_poly.pdbx_strand_id
1 'polypeptide(L)'
;MVPAERPSHMLIWVRAGRARVLLDGGTEFSLAGGEGIWTPQSYRNRALTITEPGTVAFPYWLDAGVGAWAPTKPTRFDVPDDWQDWLIQYFNLQVTPFTGHGYSPDGVADLLRGFDPRPTSSLRGGATTPSALFDPPTMPKAAGARAVAEELIRDPALDLTLKEWATRVPSSPRTLLREFLADTGLTFEQWRLRCRLTAAVEFLAAGYDVDQVAARVGFASRGGFRRAFQQQFGPTPHEFARELAAHALTGGLTGRAGTARQADNFVRLMRRGGAAAHAPDLLPAARTPLHTMDSHVLSWMYRGSGYLDIGLRRYERPRGVATWIPAGVEHITGLRQDSISLPLGNASTADLQLIEPIQVQFPRAWDDYLMFSSISARTSLRPVDYDPTRIIDLFAEQVAAQRALSVPMPTDPRGREAAMDYLRRIGVSAGATDFDLPADVHRLFHEQTGMTFARWRYAARMRMARDLLVGGAKPSSVAHRVGYAHLPTFSAAFTRFHGLSPREYQEREIGTA
;
A
#
# COMPACT_ATOMS: atom_id res chain seq x y z
N MET A 1 22.48 -5.93 0.44
CA MET A 1 23.41 -4.80 0.30
C MET A 1 22.70 -3.57 0.84
N VAL A 2 22.96 -3.19 2.10
CA VAL A 2 22.29 -2.06 2.75
C VAL A 2 22.81 -0.78 2.10
N PRO A 3 21.96 0.08 1.51
CA PRO A 3 22.43 1.37 1.01
C PRO A 3 23.02 2.17 2.18
N ALA A 4 24.16 2.83 1.97
CA ALA A 4 24.74 3.72 2.97
C ALA A 4 23.67 4.70 3.48
N GLU A 5 23.31 4.58 4.76
CA GLU A 5 22.21 5.33 5.35
C GLU A 5 22.52 6.83 5.28
N ARG A 6 21.71 7.57 4.52
CA ARG A 6 21.77 9.03 4.54
C ARG A 6 21.43 9.53 5.94
N PRO A 7 22.06 10.62 6.43
CA PRO A 7 21.64 11.24 7.67
C PRO A 7 20.22 11.80 7.48
N SER A 8 19.37 11.63 8.49
CA SER A 8 17.95 11.98 8.41
C SER A 8 17.47 12.47 9.77
N HIS A 9 16.62 13.49 9.77
CA HIS A 9 15.90 13.91 10.97
C HIS A 9 14.83 12.87 11.30
N MET A 10 14.52 12.72 12.58
CA MET A 10 13.52 11.76 13.04
C MET A 10 12.34 12.50 13.64
N LEU A 11 11.15 12.11 13.21
CA LEU A 11 9.90 12.49 13.84
C LEU A 11 9.30 11.26 14.49
N ILE A 12 8.87 11.38 15.74
CA ILE A 12 8.03 10.37 16.41
C ILE A 12 6.72 11.03 16.77
N TRP A 13 5.62 10.41 16.40
CA TRP A 13 4.28 10.87 16.74
C TRP A 13 3.49 9.74 17.39
N VAL A 14 2.85 10.03 18.53
CA VAL A 14 1.97 9.12 19.25
C VAL A 14 0.54 9.39 18.82
N ARG A 15 -0.07 8.45 18.08
CA ARG A 15 -1.48 8.53 17.70
C ARG A 15 -2.39 8.21 18.89
N ALA A 16 -2.07 7.13 19.59
CA ALA A 16 -2.83 6.63 20.73
C ALA A 16 -1.87 6.08 21.79
N GLY A 17 -2.24 6.19 23.06
CA GLY A 17 -1.42 5.73 24.19
C GLY A 17 -0.35 6.75 24.61
N ARG A 18 0.80 6.26 25.07
CA ARG A 18 1.89 7.06 25.63
C ARG A 18 3.26 6.52 25.27
N ALA A 19 4.19 7.41 25.00
CA ALA A 19 5.59 7.06 24.74
C ALA A 19 6.54 7.97 25.53
N ARG A 20 7.74 7.47 25.79
CA ARG A 20 8.85 8.22 26.39
C ARG A 20 10.03 8.16 25.43
N VAL A 21 10.59 9.31 25.10
CA VAL A 21 11.79 9.44 24.27
C VAL A 21 12.93 9.88 25.17
N LEU A 22 13.90 8.97 25.36
CA LEU A 22 15.08 9.15 26.18
C LEU A 22 16.24 9.54 25.28
N LEU A 23 16.90 10.66 25.55
CA LEU A 23 18.08 11.09 24.84
C LEU A 23 19.36 10.81 25.62
N ASP A 24 20.47 10.57 24.93
CA ASP A 24 21.79 10.48 25.54
C ASP A 24 22.08 11.75 26.34
N GLY A 25 22.50 11.57 27.59
CA GLY A 25 22.63 12.66 28.57
C GLY A 25 21.44 12.79 29.53
N GLY A 26 20.48 11.86 29.49
CA GLY A 26 19.43 11.72 30.52
C GLY A 26 18.22 12.65 30.33
N THR A 27 18.12 13.35 29.20
CA THR A 27 16.92 14.15 28.89
C THR A 27 15.79 13.23 28.46
N GLU A 28 14.62 13.37 29.08
CA GLU A 28 13.43 12.56 28.81
C GLU A 28 12.26 13.43 28.35
N PHE A 29 11.57 12.97 27.32
CA PHE A 29 10.33 13.57 26.83
C PHE A 29 9.20 12.55 26.92
N SER A 30 8.15 12.85 27.69
CA SER A 30 6.90 12.08 27.68
C SER A 30 5.96 12.63 26.61
N LEU A 31 5.33 11.75 25.84
CA LEU A 31 4.38 12.06 24.77
C LEU A 31 3.06 11.33 25.03
N ALA A 32 1.95 12.04 24.88
CA ALA A 32 0.60 11.48 24.89
C ALA A 32 0.03 11.36 23.46
N GLY A 33 -1.11 10.68 23.31
CA GLY A 33 -1.86 10.65 22.06
C GLY A 33 -2.12 12.05 21.51
N GLY A 34 -1.82 12.26 20.22
CA GLY A 34 -1.85 13.55 19.56
C GLY A 34 -0.57 14.36 19.71
N GLU A 35 0.48 13.88 20.40
CA GLU A 35 1.75 14.60 20.54
C GLU A 35 2.87 13.94 19.73
N GLY A 36 3.81 14.77 19.27
CA GLY A 36 5.01 14.33 18.59
C GLY A 36 6.28 14.99 19.11
N ILE A 37 7.42 14.44 18.73
CA ILE A 37 8.74 15.01 18.96
C ILE A 37 9.57 14.97 17.68
N TRP A 38 10.10 16.14 17.33
CA TRP A 38 11.16 16.29 16.36
C TRP A 38 12.51 16.00 17.02
N THR A 39 13.31 15.13 16.43
CA THR A 39 14.67 14.80 16.84
C THR A 39 15.63 15.10 15.69
N PRO A 40 16.53 16.08 15.82
CA PRO A 40 17.47 16.42 14.77
C PRO A 40 18.42 15.26 14.44
N GLN A 41 18.97 15.24 13.21
CA GLN A 41 19.89 14.17 12.77
C GLN A 41 21.08 13.93 13.73
N SER A 42 21.54 14.98 14.43
CA SER A 42 22.64 14.90 15.42
C SER A 42 22.32 14.02 16.63
N TYR A 43 21.04 13.68 16.83
CA TYR A 43 20.53 12.87 17.93
C TYR A 43 20.02 11.49 17.47
N ARG A 44 20.17 11.13 16.18
CA ARG A 44 19.56 9.92 15.58
C ARG A 44 19.90 8.61 16.31
N ASN A 45 21.16 8.43 16.71
CA ASN A 45 21.62 7.23 17.43
C ASN A 45 21.69 7.45 18.95
N ARG A 46 21.11 8.56 19.42
CA ARG A 46 21.16 9.02 20.80
C ARG A 46 19.78 9.12 21.41
N ALA A 47 18.79 8.45 20.82
CA ALA A 47 17.39 8.52 21.20
C ALA A 47 16.80 7.11 21.28
N LEU A 48 16.26 6.75 22.44
CA LEU A 48 15.52 5.52 22.67
C LEU A 48 14.05 5.85 22.90
N THR A 49 13.15 5.18 22.18
CA THR A 49 11.71 5.32 22.37
C THR A 49 11.14 4.13 23.09
N ILE A 50 10.43 4.38 24.19
CA ILE A 50 9.77 3.38 25.01
C ILE A 50 8.27 3.66 24.99
N THR A 51 7.47 2.69 24.59
CA THR A 51 6.01 2.82 24.54
C THR A 51 5.35 2.06 25.68
N GLU A 52 4.24 2.60 26.20
CA GLU A 52 3.36 1.85 27.11
C GLU A 52 2.52 0.82 26.32
N PRO A 53 2.06 -0.28 26.95
CA PRO A 53 1.14 -1.22 26.30
C PRO A 53 -0.09 -0.53 25.70
N GLY A 54 -0.47 -0.91 24.48
CA GLY A 54 -1.59 -0.30 23.74
C GLY A 54 -1.25 1.00 23.00
N THR A 55 0.01 1.42 22.99
CA THR A 55 0.44 2.62 22.27
C THR A 55 0.63 2.36 20.79
N VAL A 56 0.10 3.27 19.96
CA VAL A 56 0.36 3.34 18.52
C VAL A 56 1.17 4.61 18.25
N ALA A 57 2.43 4.45 17.88
CA ALA A 57 3.33 5.55 17.56
C ALA A 57 4.07 5.28 16.25
N PHE A 58 4.23 6.31 15.44
CA PHE A 58 4.84 6.22 14.11
C PHE A 58 6.21 6.91 14.12
N PRO A 59 7.28 6.18 13.75
CA PRO A 59 8.54 6.81 13.39
C PRO A 59 8.48 7.27 11.92
N TYR A 60 8.91 8.50 11.66
CA TYR A 60 9.00 9.07 10.33
C TYR A 60 10.39 9.69 10.12
N TRP A 61 11.03 9.36 9.00
CA TRP A 61 12.39 9.81 8.70
C TRP A 61 12.37 10.90 7.63
N LEU A 62 12.88 12.08 7.92
CA LEU A 62 12.98 13.17 6.93
C LEU A 62 14.41 13.31 6.42
N ASP A 63 14.57 13.57 5.12
CA ASP A 63 15.90 13.81 4.53
C ASP A 63 16.62 14.98 5.24
N ALA A 64 17.95 14.91 5.35
CA ALA A 64 18.79 15.96 5.92
C ALA A 64 18.76 17.28 5.13
N GLY A 65 18.27 17.28 3.87
CA GLY A 65 18.05 18.49 3.05
C GLY A 65 17.08 19.52 3.65
N VAL A 66 16.36 19.16 4.71
CA VAL A 66 15.49 20.04 5.51
C VAL A 66 16.31 21.11 6.30
N GLY A 67 17.64 20.99 6.33
CA GLY A 67 18.56 21.55 7.32
C GLY A 67 18.78 23.07 7.47
N ALA A 68 17.98 23.96 6.88
CA ALA A 68 18.16 25.42 7.09
C ALA A 68 17.19 26.04 8.12
N TRP A 69 16.00 25.47 8.31
CA TRP A 69 14.92 26.03 9.15
C TRP A 69 14.44 25.08 10.25
N ALA A 70 14.82 23.80 10.20
CA ALA A 70 14.43 22.84 11.22
C ALA A 70 15.12 23.10 12.58
N PRO A 71 14.47 22.76 13.71
CA PRO A 71 15.08 22.88 15.02
C PRO A 71 16.36 22.07 15.09
N THR A 72 17.37 22.70 15.66
CA THR A 72 18.66 22.07 15.99
C THR A 72 18.62 21.31 17.30
N LYS A 73 17.50 21.42 18.04
CA LYS A 73 17.24 20.73 19.31
C LYS A 73 15.97 19.88 19.23
N PRO A 74 15.90 18.79 20.02
CA PRO A 74 14.68 18.03 20.21
C PRO A 74 13.52 18.94 20.64
N THR A 75 12.39 18.86 19.94
CA THR A 75 11.26 19.80 20.14
C THR A 75 9.94 19.04 20.09
N ARG A 76 9.11 19.17 21.13
CA ARG A 76 7.76 18.60 21.19
C ARG A 76 6.75 19.48 20.46
N PHE A 77 5.69 18.88 19.96
CA PHE A 77 4.57 19.57 19.34
C PHE A 77 3.29 18.75 19.39
N ASP A 78 2.16 19.43 19.19
CA ASP A 78 0.87 18.78 19.04
C ASP A 78 0.61 18.50 17.55
N VAL A 79 0.11 17.31 17.25
CA VAL A 79 -0.28 16.88 15.91
C VAL A 79 -1.78 17.13 15.75
N PRO A 80 -2.18 18.03 14.84
CA PRO A 80 -3.59 18.26 14.54
C PRO A 80 -4.34 16.97 14.16
N ASP A 81 -5.63 16.89 14.48
CA ASP A 81 -6.43 15.69 14.20
C ASP A 81 -6.58 15.42 12.69
N ASP A 82 -6.62 16.47 11.86
CA ASP A 82 -6.70 16.36 10.40
C ASP A 82 -5.40 15.85 9.76
N TRP A 83 -4.27 15.89 10.49
CA TRP A 83 -2.98 15.42 10.00
C TRP A 83 -2.77 13.91 10.15
N GLN A 84 -3.56 13.24 11.00
CA GLN A 84 -3.28 11.88 11.46
C GLN A 84 -3.19 10.90 10.27
N ASP A 85 -4.23 10.87 9.43
CA ASP A 85 -4.30 9.96 8.28
C ASP A 85 -3.30 10.32 7.18
N TRP A 86 -2.99 11.61 7.04
CA TRP A 86 -1.95 12.09 6.15
C TRP A 86 -0.56 11.60 6.59
N LEU A 87 -0.21 11.75 7.86
CA LEU A 87 1.05 11.24 8.41
C LEU A 87 1.17 9.71 8.30
N ILE A 88 0.07 8.98 8.53
CA ILE A 88 0.02 7.52 8.33
C ILE A 88 0.35 7.16 6.88
N GLN A 89 -0.23 7.87 5.92
CA GLN A 89 0.02 7.59 4.50
C GLN A 89 1.45 7.95 4.10
N TYR A 90 2.03 9.02 4.65
CA TYR A 90 3.44 9.35 4.41
C TYR A 90 4.38 8.29 5.00
N PHE A 91 4.12 7.83 6.22
CA PHE A 91 4.83 6.67 6.77
C PHE A 91 4.70 5.45 5.86
N ASN A 92 3.49 5.16 5.37
CA ASN A 92 3.23 4.03 4.49
C ASN A 92 4.08 4.09 3.22
N LEU A 93 4.22 5.26 2.60
CA LEU A 93 5.05 5.48 1.41
C LEU A 93 6.56 5.27 1.68
N GLN A 94 7.02 5.40 2.93
CA GLN A 94 8.41 5.10 3.28
C GLN A 94 8.68 3.61 3.40
N VAL A 95 7.67 2.84 3.83
CA VAL A 95 7.82 1.42 4.14
C VAL A 95 7.28 0.51 3.05
N THR A 96 6.62 1.03 2.01
CA THR A 96 6.02 0.25 0.91
C THR A 96 6.42 0.80 -0.47
N PRO A 97 6.34 -0.02 -1.53
CA PRO A 97 6.65 0.43 -2.90
C PRO A 97 5.49 1.19 -3.56
N PHE A 98 4.55 1.77 -2.79
CA PHE A 98 3.47 2.58 -3.36
C PHE A 98 4.03 3.82 -4.05
N THR A 99 3.60 4.05 -5.29
CA THR A 99 3.85 5.25 -6.08
C THR A 99 2.52 5.90 -6.44
N GLY A 100 2.47 7.24 -6.48
CA GLY A 100 1.24 7.96 -6.80
C GLY A 100 1.52 9.42 -7.12
N HIS A 101 0.75 9.98 -8.05
CA HIS A 101 0.81 11.41 -8.38
C HIS A 101 0.23 12.22 -7.21
N GLY A 102 0.95 13.26 -6.78
CA GLY A 102 0.52 14.14 -5.68
C GLY A 102 1.19 13.87 -4.32
N TYR A 103 2.03 12.84 -4.19
CA TYR A 103 2.89 12.66 -3.02
C TYR A 103 4.31 13.14 -3.33
N SER A 104 4.69 14.29 -2.77
CA SER A 104 6.10 14.74 -2.73
C SER A 104 6.87 13.88 -1.72
N PRO A 105 8.12 13.42 -2.00
CA PRO A 105 8.97 12.76 -1.00
C PRO A 105 9.25 13.67 0.20
N ASP A 106 9.18 14.97 -0.02
CA ASP A 106 9.35 16.03 0.96
C ASP A 106 8.01 16.51 1.54
N GLY A 107 6.86 15.89 1.24
CA GLY A 107 5.53 16.45 1.57
C GLY A 107 5.31 16.77 3.06
N VAL A 108 5.74 15.86 3.94
CA VAL A 108 6.51 16.13 5.18
C VAL A 108 6.94 17.59 5.42
N ALA A 109 8.17 17.84 4.97
CA ALA A 109 8.86 19.10 4.99
C ALA A 109 8.10 20.23 4.27
N ASP A 110 7.37 19.97 3.19
CA ASP A 110 6.60 20.98 2.44
C ASP A 110 5.44 21.55 3.28
N LEU A 111 4.68 20.68 3.93
CA LEU A 111 3.62 21.09 4.87
C LEU A 111 4.23 21.85 6.06
N LEU A 112 5.36 21.36 6.59
CA LEU A 112 6.14 22.02 7.64
C LEU A 112 6.69 23.39 7.21
N ARG A 113 6.99 23.60 5.92
CA ARG A 113 7.38 24.89 5.31
C ARG A 113 6.18 25.82 5.11
N GLY A 114 4.94 25.33 5.28
CA GLY A 114 3.71 26.03 4.98
C GLY A 114 3.36 26.07 3.48
N PHE A 115 3.93 25.17 2.68
CA PHE A 115 3.47 24.92 1.32
C PHE A 115 2.21 24.08 1.38
N ASP A 116 1.18 24.56 0.70
CA ASP A 116 -0.03 23.79 0.47
C ASP A 116 0.28 22.70 -0.59
N PRO A 117 0.16 21.40 -0.27
CA PRO A 117 0.44 20.32 -1.22
C PRO A 117 -0.58 20.24 -2.37
N ARG A 118 -1.57 21.13 -2.43
CA ARG A 118 -2.49 21.23 -3.57
C ARG A 118 -1.70 21.23 -4.88
N PRO A 119 -2.14 20.48 -5.91
CA PRO A 119 -1.63 20.70 -7.27
C PRO A 119 -1.83 22.19 -7.56
N THR A 120 -0.74 22.90 -7.85
CA THR A 120 -0.74 24.34 -8.09
C THR A 120 -1.70 24.65 -9.23
N SER A 121 -2.93 25.04 -8.87
CA SER A 121 -3.84 25.67 -9.80
C SER A 121 -3.25 27.02 -10.17
N SER A 122 -2.76 27.09 -11.41
CA SER A 122 -2.59 28.29 -12.24
C SER A 122 -2.22 29.57 -11.48
N LEU A 123 -0.92 29.85 -11.42
CA LEU A 123 -0.42 31.21 -11.17
C LEU A 123 -0.91 32.12 -12.31
N ARG A 124 -2.01 32.84 -12.06
CA ARG A 124 -2.29 34.10 -12.73
C ARG A 124 -1.35 35.15 -12.15
N GLY A 125 -0.46 35.68 -12.98
CA GLY A 125 0.38 36.84 -12.65
C GLY A 125 1.62 36.84 -13.52
N GLY A 126 1.66 37.73 -14.50
CA GLY A 126 2.56 37.66 -15.64
C GLY A 126 4.01 38.02 -15.35
N ALA A 127 4.91 37.25 -15.96
CA ALA A 127 6.13 37.70 -16.62
C ALA A 127 6.55 36.57 -17.58
N THR A 128 6.77 36.92 -18.85
CA THR A 128 7.02 36.02 -19.97
C THR A 128 8.36 35.26 -19.86
N THR A 129 8.28 33.94 -19.67
CA THR A 129 9.31 32.93 -19.98
C THR A 129 8.61 31.68 -20.56
N PRO A 130 9.28 30.83 -21.38
CA PRO A 130 8.63 30.04 -22.42
C PRO A 130 7.82 28.85 -21.87
N SER A 131 6.53 29.09 -21.63
CA SER A 131 5.55 28.16 -21.07
C SER A 131 5.32 26.88 -21.92
N ALA A 132 5.51 26.94 -23.23
CA ALA A 132 5.12 25.84 -24.13
C ALA A 132 5.97 24.55 -24.03
N LEU A 133 7.15 24.61 -23.39
CA LEU A 133 8.05 23.47 -23.25
C LEU A 133 7.69 22.55 -22.08
N PHE A 134 7.00 23.06 -21.06
CA PHE A 134 6.69 22.35 -19.82
C PHE A 134 5.25 21.82 -19.76
N ASP A 135 4.44 22.15 -20.76
CA ASP A 135 3.04 21.73 -20.79
C ASP A 135 2.92 20.22 -21.01
N PRO A 136 2.04 19.54 -20.26
CA PRO A 136 1.75 18.12 -20.46
C PRO A 136 1.27 17.87 -21.90
N PRO A 137 1.55 16.68 -22.47
CA PRO A 137 1.17 16.40 -23.85
C PRO A 137 -0.36 16.48 -24.01
N THR A 138 -0.81 17.02 -25.14
CA THR A 138 -2.24 17.11 -25.48
C THR A 138 -2.91 15.75 -25.35
N MET A 139 -4.04 15.68 -24.65
CA MET A 139 -4.76 14.43 -24.43
C MET A 139 -5.45 13.93 -25.71
N PRO A 140 -5.38 12.61 -26.01
CA PRO A 140 -6.25 12.01 -27.01
C PRO A 140 -7.72 12.17 -26.62
N LYS A 141 -8.60 12.25 -27.62
CA LYS A 141 -10.04 12.44 -27.43
C LYS A 141 -10.78 11.10 -27.51
N ALA A 142 -10.34 10.19 -28.37
CA ALA A 142 -10.94 8.87 -28.50
C ALA A 142 -10.81 8.07 -27.20
N ALA A 143 -11.90 7.41 -26.77
CA ALA A 143 -12.01 6.79 -25.44
C ALA A 143 -10.90 5.76 -25.15
N GLY A 144 -10.53 4.92 -26.14
CA GLY A 144 -9.47 3.92 -25.98
C GLY A 144 -8.09 4.56 -25.81
N ALA A 145 -7.68 5.44 -26.73
CA ALA A 145 -6.42 6.17 -26.62
C ALA A 145 -6.34 7.08 -25.39
N ARG A 146 -7.47 7.70 -25.01
CA ARG A 146 -7.57 8.52 -23.79
C ARG A 146 -7.35 7.70 -22.52
N ALA A 147 -7.97 6.52 -22.41
CA ALA A 147 -7.77 5.63 -21.26
C ALA A 147 -6.30 5.19 -21.14
N VAL A 148 -5.64 4.90 -22.27
CA VAL A 148 -4.19 4.60 -22.29
C VAL A 148 -3.36 5.81 -21.84
N ALA A 149 -3.69 7.01 -22.33
CA ALA A 149 -3.01 8.25 -21.96
C ALA A 149 -3.17 8.59 -20.47
N GLU A 150 -4.37 8.45 -19.91
CA GLU A 150 -4.63 8.67 -18.48
C GLU A 150 -3.86 7.67 -17.60
N GLU A 151 -3.72 6.43 -18.05
CA GLU A 151 -2.93 5.40 -17.36
C GLU A 151 -1.43 5.69 -17.39
N LEU A 152 -0.91 6.17 -18.53
CA LEU A 152 0.50 6.56 -18.70
C LEU A 152 0.85 7.86 -17.98
N ILE A 153 -0.09 8.81 -17.89
CA ILE A 153 0.08 9.98 -17.03
C ILE A 153 0.12 9.54 -15.57
N ARG A 154 -0.73 8.60 -15.14
CA ARG A 154 -0.72 8.09 -13.77
C ARG A 154 0.53 7.28 -13.42
N ASP A 155 1.17 6.67 -14.42
CA ASP A 155 2.40 5.91 -14.24
C ASP A 155 3.26 5.93 -15.51
N PRO A 156 4.14 6.94 -15.62
CA PRO A 156 5.02 7.10 -16.77
C PRO A 156 5.99 5.93 -16.97
N ALA A 157 6.21 5.10 -15.94
CA ALA A 157 7.13 3.97 -16.01
C ALA A 157 6.55 2.76 -16.76
N LEU A 158 5.24 2.72 -17.02
CA LEU A 158 4.63 1.62 -17.76
C LEU A 158 5.26 1.47 -19.15
N ASP A 159 5.77 0.27 -19.43
CA ASP A 159 6.47 -0.07 -20.68
C ASP A 159 5.71 -1.07 -21.55
N LEU A 160 4.38 -0.93 -21.60
CA LEU A 160 3.52 -1.80 -22.39
C LEU A 160 3.53 -1.41 -23.86
N THR A 161 3.56 -2.43 -24.72
CA THR A 161 3.40 -2.29 -26.16
C THR A 161 1.96 -1.94 -26.54
N LEU A 162 1.74 -1.37 -27.73
CA LEU A 162 0.38 -1.12 -28.25
C LEU A 162 -0.48 -2.40 -28.33
N LYS A 163 0.15 -3.57 -28.52
CA LYS A 163 -0.56 -4.86 -28.51
C LYS A 163 -1.09 -5.19 -27.12
N GLU A 164 -0.30 -4.94 -26.07
CA GLU A 164 -0.69 -5.15 -24.69
C GLU A 164 -1.66 -4.08 -24.19
N TRP A 165 -1.57 -2.85 -24.69
CA TRP A 165 -2.60 -1.85 -24.42
C TRP A 165 -3.95 -2.22 -25.03
N ALA A 166 -3.94 -2.71 -26.27
CA ALA A 166 -5.15 -3.16 -26.97
C ALA A 166 -5.86 -4.36 -26.31
N THR A 167 -5.21 -5.09 -25.40
CA THR A 167 -5.90 -6.11 -24.60
C THR A 167 -6.54 -5.54 -23.33
N ARG A 168 -6.18 -4.32 -22.93
CA ARG A 168 -6.65 -3.64 -21.71
C ARG A 168 -7.74 -2.60 -21.98
N VAL A 169 -7.85 -2.13 -23.21
CA VAL A 169 -8.88 -1.17 -23.64
C VAL A 169 -9.65 -1.74 -24.84
N PRO A 170 -10.91 -1.35 -25.08
CA PRO A 170 -11.72 -1.83 -26.19
C PRO A 170 -11.29 -1.22 -27.54
N SER A 171 -10.00 -1.31 -27.89
CA SER A 171 -9.42 -0.80 -29.13
C SER A 171 -8.37 -1.78 -29.67
N SER A 172 -8.15 -1.79 -30.98
CA SER A 172 -7.04 -2.56 -31.59
C SER A 172 -5.73 -1.74 -31.63
N PRO A 173 -4.55 -2.37 -31.77
CA PRO A 173 -3.27 -1.65 -31.81
C PRO A 173 -3.20 -0.63 -32.96
N ARG A 174 -3.76 -1.01 -34.11
CA ARG A 174 -3.87 -0.14 -35.30
C ARG A 174 -4.79 1.05 -35.05
N THR A 175 -5.84 0.86 -34.26
CA THR A 175 -6.78 1.91 -33.89
C THR A 175 -6.12 2.90 -32.93
N LEU A 176 -5.47 2.42 -31.87
CA LEU A 176 -4.73 3.26 -30.92
C LEU A 176 -3.64 4.09 -31.62
N LEU A 177 -2.85 3.48 -32.51
CA LEU A 177 -1.82 4.20 -33.28
C LEU A 177 -2.40 5.35 -34.09
N ARG A 178 -3.54 5.14 -34.74
CA ARG A 178 -4.24 6.17 -35.51
C ARG A 178 -4.83 7.25 -34.62
N GLU A 179 -5.44 6.88 -33.49
CA GLU A 179 -6.09 7.81 -32.56
C GLU A 179 -5.11 8.76 -31.88
N PHE A 180 -3.96 8.26 -31.38
CA PHE A 180 -2.92 9.14 -30.83
C PHE A 180 -2.45 10.18 -31.85
N LEU A 181 -2.18 9.74 -33.08
CA LEU A 181 -1.70 10.63 -34.12
C LEU A 181 -2.75 11.64 -34.57
N ALA A 182 -3.99 11.20 -34.78
CA ALA A 182 -5.09 12.05 -35.23
C ALA A 182 -5.49 13.10 -34.18
N ASP A 183 -5.52 12.72 -32.90
CA ASP A 183 -6.02 13.59 -31.83
C ASP A 183 -4.95 14.52 -31.26
N THR A 184 -3.68 14.10 -31.26
CA THR A 184 -2.58 14.82 -30.58
C THR A 184 -1.51 15.33 -31.53
N GLY A 185 -1.50 14.87 -32.79
CA GLY A 185 -0.43 15.12 -33.74
C GLY A 185 0.86 14.33 -33.46
N LEU A 186 0.89 13.50 -32.42
CA LEU A 186 2.05 12.70 -32.01
C LEU A 186 1.77 11.20 -32.19
N THR A 187 2.79 10.45 -32.61
CA THR A 187 2.73 8.98 -32.50
C THR A 187 2.68 8.58 -31.02
N PHE A 188 2.17 7.38 -30.73
CA PHE A 188 2.10 6.85 -29.36
C PHE A 188 3.45 6.92 -28.62
N GLU A 189 4.55 6.52 -29.27
CA GLU A 189 5.88 6.54 -28.66
C GLU A 189 6.37 7.97 -28.39
N GLN A 190 6.10 8.91 -29.29
CA GLN A 190 6.45 10.33 -29.08
C GLN A 190 5.62 10.94 -27.94
N TRP A 191 4.33 10.62 -27.89
CA TRP A 191 3.43 11.06 -26.83
C TRP A 191 3.88 10.51 -25.47
N ARG A 192 4.20 9.21 -25.40
CA ARG A 192 4.72 8.55 -24.21
C ARG A 192 6.06 9.15 -23.77
N LEU A 193 6.96 9.39 -24.70
CA LEU A 193 8.25 10.03 -24.39
C LEU A 193 8.04 11.42 -23.80
N ARG A 194 7.15 12.23 -24.38
CA ARG A 194 6.83 13.56 -23.85
C ARG A 194 6.22 13.47 -22.45
N CYS A 195 5.29 12.55 -22.22
CA CYS A 195 4.73 12.27 -20.89
C CYS A 195 5.82 11.95 -19.86
N ARG A 196 6.75 11.05 -20.19
CA ARG A 196 7.88 10.67 -19.32
C ARG A 196 8.81 11.84 -19.01
N LEU A 197 9.12 12.65 -20.02
CA LEU A 197 10.02 13.81 -19.88
C LEU A 197 9.38 14.95 -19.08
N THR A 198 8.09 15.21 -19.25
CA THR A 198 7.36 16.20 -18.43
C THR A 198 7.31 15.75 -16.96
N ALA A 199 6.99 14.48 -16.68
CA ALA A 199 7.03 13.94 -15.32
C ALA A 199 8.44 14.00 -14.71
N ALA A 200 9.49 13.82 -15.53
CA ALA A 200 10.87 13.93 -15.06
C ALA A 200 11.24 15.34 -14.58
N VAL A 201 10.68 16.39 -15.17
CA VAL A 201 10.87 17.78 -14.73
C VAL A 201 10.35 17.96 -13.30
N GLU A 202 9.18 17.41 -12.98
CA GLU A 202 8.59 17.48 -11.65
C GLU A 202 9.48 16.79 -10.61
N PHE A 203 10.00 15.61 -10.92
CA PHE A 203 10.94 14.92 -10.02
C PHE A 203 12.28 15.65 -9.88
N LEU A 204 12.81 16.25 -10.94
CA LEU A 204 14.06 17.04 -10.84
C LEU A 204 13.85 18.32 -10.00
N ALA A 205 12.69 18.97 -10.13
CA ALA A 205 12.32 20.12 -9.30
C ALA A 205 12.13 19.73 -7.82
N ALA A 206 11.65 18.52 -7.56
CA ALA A 206 11.58 17.92 -6.23
C ALA A 206 12.95 17.42 -5.71
N GLY A 207 14.06 17.66 -6.42
CA GLY A 207 15.41 17.37 -5.95
C GLY A 207 15.87 15.92 -6.06
N TYR A 208 15.12 15.07 -6.78
CA TYR A 208 15.54 13.67 -7.00
C TYR A 208 16.82 13.57 -7.82
N ASP A 209 17.64 12.56 -7.51
CA ASP A 209 18.85 12.28 -8.28
C ASP A 209 18.51 11.83 -9.71
N VAL A 210 19.33 12.21 -10.69
CA VAL A 210 19.11 11.94 -12.11
C VAL A 210 18.92 10.44 -12.42
N ASP A 211 19.61 9.55 -11.70
CA ASP A 211 19.48 8.10 -11.87
C ASP A 211 18.13 7.59 -11.36
N GLN A 212 17.68 8.16 -10.25
CA GLN A 212 16.38 7.86 -9.64
C GLN A 212 15.22 8.35 -10.50
N VAL A 213 15.37 9.53 -11.12
CA VAL A 213 14.40 10.09 -12.07
C VAL A 213 14.28 9.21 -13.30
N ALA A 214 15.41 8.80 -13.89
CA ALA A 214 15.42 7.93 -15.07
C ALA A 214 14.65 6.63 -14.84
N ALA A 215 14.86 5.97 -13.69
CA ALA A 215 14.14 4.76 -13.33
C ALA A 215 12.64 5.02 -13.11
N ARG A 216 12.28 6.08 -12.39
CA ARG A 216 10.88 6.44 -12.07
C ARG A 216 10.03 6.80 -13.27
N VAL A 217 10.65 7.34 -14.33
CA VAL A 217 9.96 7.70 -15.56
C VAL A 217 10.15 6.66 -16.67
N GLY A 218 10.58 5.44 -16.34
CA GLY A 218 10.58 4.30 -17.25
C GLY A 218 11.71 4.28 -18.29
N PHE A 219 12.84 4.92 -18.03
CA PHE A 219 14.03 4.81 -18.89
C PHE A 219 14.91 3.64 -18.45
N ALA A 220 15.27 2.77 -19.40
CA ALA A 220 16.14 1.61 -19.15
C ALA A 220 17.59 1.98 -18.77
N SER A 221 18.03 3.22 -19.04
CA SER A 221 19.37 3.68 -18.63
C SER A 221 19.43 5.20 -18.45
N ARG A 222 20.28 5.64 -17.50
CA ARG A 222 20.63 7.06 -17.30
C ARG A 222 21.09 7.73 -18.59
N GLY A 223 21.91 7.04 -19.38
CA GLY A 223 22.42 7.57 -20.64
C GLY A 223 21.32 7.83 -21.67
N GLY A 224 20.32 6.96 -21.74
CA GLY A 224 19.13 7.13 -22.59
C GLY A 224 18.27 8.32 -22.13
N PHE A 225 18.00 8.40 -20.82
CA PHE A 225 17.26 9.51 -20.23
C PHE A 225 17.93 10.86 -20.48
N ARG A 226 19.23 10.98 -20.18
CA ARG A 226 20.00 12.21 -20.36
C ARG A 226 19.90 12.76 -21.79
N ARG A 227 20.06 11.88 -22.79
CA ARG A 227 19.98 12.27 -24.20
C ARG A 227 18.60 12.77 -24.58
N ALA A 228 17.55 12.04 -24.20
CA ALA A 228 16.17 12.39 -24.52
C ALA A 228 15.76 13.72 -23.84
N PHE A 229 16.15 13.91 -22.58
CA PHE A 229 15.87 15.13 -21.83
C PHE A 229 16.58 16.34 -22.44
N GLN A 230 17.87 16.20 -22.75
CA GLN A 230 18.65 17.28 -23.35
C GLN A 230 18.14 17.68 -24.74
N GLN A 231 17.73 16.70 -25.56
CA GLN A 231 17.12 16.97 -26.86
C GLN A 231 15.81 17.75 -26.76
N GLN A 232 15.02 17.48 -25.72
CA GLN A 232 13.72 18.11 -25.53
C GLN A 232 13.81 19.52 -24.94
N PHE A 233 14.68 19.73 -23.94
CA PHE A 233 14.69 20.96 -23.15
C PHE A 233 15.90 21.86 -23.39
N GLY A 234 17.01 21.32 -23.93
CA GLY A 234 18.27 22.04 -24.13
C GLY A 234 19.35 21.69 -23.10
N PRO A 235 19.19 21.99 -21.79
CA PRO A 235 20.17 21.65 -20.77
C PRO A 235 20.11 20.17 -20.39
N THR A 236 21.20 19.65 -19.82
CA THR A 236 21.18 18.31 -19.22
C THR A 236 20.30 18.30 -17.96
N PRO A 237 19.74 17.13 -17.55
CA PRO A 237 18.98 17.02 -16.30
C PRO A 237 19.69 17.60 -15.08
N HIS A 238 21.02 17.46 -15.02
CA HIS A 238 21.83 17.94 -13.90
C HIS A 238 22.01 19.46 -13.92
N GLU A 239 22.24 20.05 -15.10
CA GLU A 239 22.29 21.50 -15.26
C GLU A 239 20.94 22.14 -14.96
N PHE A 240 19.86 21.53 -15.44
CA PHE A 240 18.50 21.98 -15.18
C PHE A 240 18.16 21.95 -13.69
N ALA A 241 18.48 20.85 -12.98
CA ALA A 241 18.31 20.77 -11.52
C ALA A 241 19.16 21.82 -10.78
N ARG A 242 20.39 22.07 -11.24
CA ARG A 242 21.27 23.09 -10.67
C ARG A 242 20.75 24.51 -10.91
N GLU A 243 20.17 24.79 -12.07
CA GLU A 243 19.54 26.08 -12.37
C GLU A 243 18.32 26.33 -11.49
N LEU A 244 17.47 25.32 -11.29
CA LEU A 244 16.35 25.40 -10.34
C LEU A 244 16.85 25.70 -8.91
N ALA A 245 17.92 25.03 -8.46
CA ALA A 245 18.54 25.31 -7.18
C ALA A 245 19.17 26.71 -7.11
N ALA A 246 19.77 27.19 -8.20
CA ALA A 246 20.40 28.52 -8.28
C ALA A 246 19.37 29.66 -8.31
N HIS A 247 18.20 29.45 -8.93
CA HIS A 247 17.08 30.40 -8.93
C HIS A 247 16.44 30.51 -7.53
N ALA A 248 16.43 29.43 -6.76
CA ALA A 248 16.08 29.48 -5.34
C ALA A 248 17.09 30.29 -4.50
N LEU A 249 18.36 30.37 -4.94
CA LEU A 249 19.44 31.06 -4.23
C LEU A 249 19.65 32.53 -4.67
N THR A 250 19.16 32.95 -5.84
CA THR A 250 19.37 34.32 -6.38
C THR A 250 18.34 35.36 -5.91
N GLY A 251 17.29 34.96 -5.19
CA GLY A 251 16.35 35.84 -4.48
C GLY A 251 16.92 36.43 -3.18
N GLY A 252 18.13 37.01 -3.22
CA GLY A 252 18.98 37.31 -2.05
C GLY A 252 18.42 38.28 -0.99
N LEU A 253 17.37 39.06 -1.27
CA LEU A 253 16.69 39.90 -0.27
C LEU A 253 15.49 39.21 0.40
N THR A 254 15.06 38.07 -0.12
CA THR A 254 13.97 37.25 0.44
C THR A 254 14.45 35.98 1.14
N GLY A 255 15.73 35.61 1.03
CA GLY A 255 16.28 34.39 1.66
C GLY A 255 16.14 34.38 3.18
N ARG A 256 16.52 35.46 3.87
CA ARG A 256 16.35 35.63 5.33
C ARG A 256 14.88 35.80 5.76
N ALA A 257 14.07 36.48 4.95
CA ALA A 257 12.63 36.65 5.22
C ALA A 257 11.81 35.38 4.90
N GLY A 258 12.31 34.54 3.99
CA GLY A 258 11.76 33.24 3.63
C GLY A 258 12.11 32.19 4.67
N THR A 259 13.37 32.11 5.10
CA THR A 259 13.76 31.27 6.24
C THR A 259 13.13 31.74 7.55
N ALA A 260 12.97 33.05 7.78
CA ALA A 260 12.23 33.56 8.93
C ALA A 260 10.73 33.22 8.88
N ARG A 261 10.07 33.31 7.72
CA ARG A 261 8.67 32.89 7.56
C ARG A 261 8.47 31.38 7.66
N GLN A 262 9.42 30.58 7.13
CA GLN A 262 9.43 29.12 7.24
C GLN A 262 9.69 28.66 8.67
N ALA A 263 10.65 29.28 9.36
CA ALA A 263 10.88 29.10 10.78
C ALA A 263 9.67 29.55 11.60
N ASP A 264 8.98 30.64 11.24
CA ASP A 264 7.77 31.10 11.92
C ASP A 264 6.58 30.15 11.71
N ASN A 265 6.35 29.61 10.51
CA ASN A 265 5.30 28.62 10.25
C ASN A 265 5.57 27.29 10.97
N PHE A 266 6.83 26.85 10.94
CA PHE A 266 7.26 25.67 11.68
C PHE A 266 7.17 25.90 13.20
N VAL A 267 7.61 27.05 13.72
CA VAL A 267 7.48 27.42 15.13
C VAL A 267 6.00 27.62 15.53
N ARG A 268 5.12 28.06 14.63
CA ARG A 268 3.67 28.12 14.86
C ARG A 268 3.05 26.72 14.96
N LEU A 269 3.47 25.77 14.14
CA LEU A 269 3.05 24.38 14.23
C LEU A 269 3.57 23.72 15.52
N MET A 270 4.81 24.03 15.92
CA MET A 270 5.43 23.52 17.15
C MET A 270 5.00 24.28 18.41
N ARG A 271 4.18 25.33 18.29
CA ARG A 271 3.58 26.07 19.41
C ARG A 271 2.19 25.52 19.70
N ARG A 272 1.98 25.06 20.93
CA ARG A 272 0.66 24.72 21.49
C ARG A 272 -0.38 25.80 21.12
N GLY A 273 -1.39 25.43 20.32
CA GLY A 273 -2.51 26.30 19.95
C GLY A 273 -2.27 27.31 18.81
N GLY A 274 -1.22 27.17 18.00
CA GLY A 274 -1.05 27.98 16.79
C GLY A 274 -1.99 27.55 15.65
N ALA A 275 -2.51 28.49 14.85
CA ALA A 275 -3.29 28.17 13.65
C ALA A 275 -2.40 27.40 12.65
N ALA A 276 -2.56 26.08 12.59
CA ALA A 276 -1.77 25.16 11.77
C ALA A 276 -2.20 25.21 10.29
N ALA A 277 -1.27 24.92 9.40
CA ALA A 277 -1.58 24.55 8.02
C ALA A 277 -2.51 23.32 8.04
N HIS A 278 -3.57 23.32 7.22
CA HIS A 278 -4.49 22.19 7.15
C HIS A 278 -3.85 21.08 6.31
N ALA A 279 -4.04 19.82 6.70
CA ALA A 279 -3.68 18.71 5.83
C ALA A 279 -4.54 18.74 4.54
N PRO A 280 -4.09 18.16 3.42
CA PRO A 280 -4.92 18.08 2.21
C PRO A 280 -6.26 17.41 2.48
N ASP A 281 -7.35 17.96 1.93
CA ASP A 281 -8.72 17.46 2.12
C ASP A 281 -8.91 15.99 1.70
N LEU A 282 -8.10 15.50 0.74
CA LEU A 282 -8.17 14.15 0.20
C LEU A 282 -6.77 13.57 -0.04
N LEU A 283 -6.58 12.31 0.35
CA LEU A 283 -5.35 11.57 0.04
C LEU A 283 -5.32 11.17 -1.45
N PRO A 284 -4.25 11.46 -2.21
CA PRO A 284 -4.15 11.00 -3.59
C PRO A 284 -4.19 9.47 -3.72
N ALA A 285 -4.67 8.98 -4.87
CA ALA A 285 -4.57 7.56 -5.21
C ALA A 285 -3.11 7.14 -5.38
N ALA A 286 -2.81 5.88 -5.05
CA ALA A 286 -1.47 5.31 -5.18
C ALA A 286 -1.54 3.84 -5.59
N ARG A 287 -0.47 3.30 -6.17
CA ARG A 287 -0.37 1.87 -6.50
C ARG A 287 1.07 1.38 -6.43
N THR A 288 1.27 0.10 -6.26
CA THR A 288 2.59 -0.51 -6.46
C THR A 288 2.86 -0.68 -7.96
N PRO A 289 4.12 -0.73 -8.40
CA PRO A 289 4.43 -1.33 -9.70
C PRO A 289 4.01 -2.80 -9.74
N LEU A 290 3.96 -3.38 -10.93
CA LEU A 290 3.84 -4.84 -11.08
C LEU A 290 5.08 -5.49 -10.48
N HIS A 291 4.89 -6.39 -9.51
CA HIS A 291 6.00 -7.03 -8.80
C HIS A 291 5.60 -8.38 -8.23
N THR A 292 6.60 -9.14 -7.81
CA THR A 292 6.48 -10.43 -7.13
C THR A 292 7.29 -10.39 -5.84
N MET A 293 6.83 -11.14 -4.82
CA MET A 293 7.53 -11.27 -3.54
C MET A 293 7.86 -12.74 -3.28
N ASP A 294 9.04 -13.03 -2.74
CA ASP A 294 9.47 -14.40 -2.39
C ASP A 294 8.86 -14.91 -1.08
N SER A 295 8.16 -14.04 -0.35
CA SER A 295 7.41 -14.34 0.87
C SER A 295 5.94 -13.97 0.68
N HIS A 296 5.07 -14.60 1.46
CA HIS A 296 3.66 -14.22 1.49
C HIS A 296 3.53 -12.83 2.10
N VAL A 297 2.61 -12.03 1.57
CA VAL A 297 2.35 -10.67 2.07
C VAL A 297 0.95 -10.60 2.66
N LEU A 298 0.85 -10.02 3.86
CA LEU A 298 -0.42 -9.67 4.46
C LEU A 298 -0.57 -8.14 4.45
N SER A 299 -1.63 -7.64 3.81
CA SER A 299 -1.89 -6.20 3.70
C SER A 299 -3.32 -5.86 4.06
N TRP A 300 -3.54 -4.75 4.75
CA TRP A 300 -4.85 -4.40 5.32
C TRP A 300 -5.29 -3.00 4.92
N MET A 301 -6.56 -2.86 4.55
CA MET A 301 -7.19 -1.59 4.22
C MET A 301 -7.66 -0.86 5.49
N TYR A 302 -6.87 0.08 5.99
CA TYR A 302 -7.26 0.89 7.14
C TYR A 302 -8.40 1.87 6.79
N ARG A 303 -8.26 2.61 5.69
CA ARG A 303 -9.22 3.66 5.25
C ARG A 303 -9.60 3.47 3.78
N GLY A 304 -10.84 3.80 3.46
CA GLY A 304 -11.33 3.87 2.09
C GLY A 304 -11.42 2.51 1.41
N SER A 305 -10.95 2.42 0.17
CA SER A 305 -10.98 1.21 -0.64
C SER A 305 -9.77 1.10 -1.56
N GLY A 306 -9.46 -0.12 -1.96
CA GLY A 306 -8.38 -0.44 -2.86
C GLY A 306 -8.68 -1.67 -3.67
N TYR A 307 -7.68 -2.14 -4.39
CA TYR A 307 -7.78 -3.34 -5.20
C TYR A 307 -6.44 -4.08 -5.22
N LEU A 308 -6.51 -5.37 -5.53
CA LEU A 308 -5.37 -6.23 -5.82
C LEU A 308 -5.60 -6.86 -7.19
N ASP A 309 -4.69 -6.62 -8.12
CA ASP A 309 -4.73 -7.24 -9.45
C ASP A 309 -3.70 -8.36 -9.51
N ILE A 310 -4.16 -9.56 -9.88
CA ILE A 310 -3.32 -10.73 -10.16
C ILE A 310 -3.71 -11.28 -11.52
N GLY A 311 -2.81 -11.12 -12.50
CA GLY A 311 -3.11 -11.38 -13.90
C GLY A 311 -4.31 -10.55 -14.38
N LEU A 312 -5.37 -11.22 -14.85
CA LEU A 312 -6.61 -10.57 -15.30
C LEU A 312 -7.68 -10.44 -14.21
N ARG A 313 -7.41 -10.90 -12.99
CA ARG A 313 -8.38 -10.86 -11.89
C ARG A 313 -8.10 -9.67 -10.99
N ARG A 314 -9.17 -8.93 -10.66
CA ARG A 314 -9.17 -7.88 -9.66
C ARG A 314 -9.93 -8.35 -8.42
N TYR A 315 -9.31 -8.19 -7.26
CA TYR A 315 -9.91 -8.39 -5.95
C TYR A 315 -10.15 -7.01 -5.33
N GLU A 316 -11.41 -6.64 -5.13
CA GLU A 316 -11.75 -5.40 -4.44
C GLU A 316 -11.44 -5.52 -2.95
N ARG A 317 -10.94 -4.44 -2.35
CA ARG A 317 -10.49 -4.40 -0.96
C ARG A 317 -11.16 -3.22 -0.26
N PRO A 318 -12.37 -3.39 0.30
CA PRO A 318 -13.00 -2.36 1.12
C PRO A 318 -12.29 -2.20 2.46
N ARG A 319 -12.62 -1.11 3.17
CA ARG A 319 -12.11 -0.81 4.51
C ARG A 319 -12.26 -2.01 5.47
N GLY A 320 -11.20 -2.30 6.18
CA GLY A 320 -11.08 -3.37 7.17
C GLY A 320 -10.68 -4.71 6.58
N VAL A 321 -10.63 -4.86 5.24
CA VAL A 321 -10.18 -6.11 4.61
C VAL A 321 -8.67 -6.25 4.72
N ALA A 322 -8.23 -7.32 5.39
CA ALA A 322 -6.89 -7.86 5.30
C ALA A 322 -6.84 -8.87 4.16
N THR A 323 -5.80 -8.80 3.32
CA THR A 323 -5.61 -9.63 2.14
C THR A 323 -4.28 -10.34 2.23
N TRP A 324 -4.34 -11.67 2.23
CA TRP A 324 -3.21 -12.56 2.01
C TRP A 324 -2.87 -12.60 0.53
N ILE A 325 -1.60 -12.38 0.21
CA ILE A 325 -1.07 -12.43 -1.15
C ILE A 325 0.02 -13.52 -1.16
N PRO A 326 -0.14 -14.59 -1.95
CA PRO A 326 0.83 -15.67 -1.94
C PRO A 326 2.21 -15.27 -2.46
N ALA A 327 3.26 -15.88 -1.91
CA ALA A 327 4.61 -15.77 -2.44
C ALA A 327 4.65 -16.25 -3.92
N GLY A 328 5.53 -15.65 -4.72
CA GLY A 328 5.68 -15.99 -6.13
C GLY A 328 4.56 -15.51 -7.06
N VAL A 329 3.53 -14.84 -6.51
CA VAL A 329 2.43 -14.28 -7.31
C VAL A 329 2.76 -12.86 -7.73
N GLU A 330 2.86 -12.65 -9.05
CA GLU A 330 2.99 -11.33 -9.64
C GLU A 330 1.67 -10.54 -9.49
N HIS A 331 1.75 -9.33 -8.94
CA HIS A 331 0.57 -8.55 -8.59
C HIS A 331 0.79 -7.03 -8.58
N ILE A 332 -0.32 -6.29 -8.62
CA ILE A 332 -0.38 -4.84 -8.37
C ILE A 332 -1.36 -4.62 -7.22
N THR A 333 -0.94 -3.85 -6.21
CA THR A 333 -1.86 -3.34 -5.18
C THR A 333 -2.16 -1.87 -5.48
N GLY A 334 -3.43 -1.49 -5.52
CA GLY A 334 -3.86 -0.11 -5.75
C GLY A 334 -4.75 0.43 -4.62
N LEU A 335 -4.64 1.73 -4.39
CA LEU A 335 -5.45 2.53 -3.48
C LEU A 335 -6.28 3.51 -4.30
N ARG A 336 -7.55 3.65 -3.97
CA ARG A 336 -8.37 4.73 -4.52
C ARG A 336 -8.01 6.04 -3.81
N GLN A 337 -8.51 7.16 -4.33
CA GLN A 337 -8.41 8.42 -3.60
C GLN A 337 -9.00 8.24 -2.20
N ASP A 338 -8.44 8.97 -1.24
CA ASP A 338 -8.86 8.97 0.15
C ASP A 338 -8.78 7.60 0.85
N SER A 339 -7.78 6.80 0.48
CA SER A 339 -7.63 5.42 0.97
C SER A 339 -6.21 5.12 1.45
N ILE A 340 -6.11 4.26 2.46
CA ILE A 340 -4.84 3.84 3.07
C ILE A 340 -4.85 2.32 3.22
N SER A 341 -3.82 1.66 2.68
CA SER A 341 -3.51 0.25 2.96
C SER A 341 -2.17 0.17 3.67
N LEU A 342 -2.14 -0.50 4.81
CA LEU A 342 -0.91 -0.75 5.56
C LEU A 342 -0.47 -2.22 5.42
N PRO A 343 0.84 -2.50 5.33
CA PRO A 343 1.34 -3.86 5.38
C PRO A 343 1.28 -4.38 6.83
N LEU A 344 0.70 -5.55 7.08
CA LEU A 344 0.67 -6.15 8.42
C LEU A 344 1.89 -7.02 8.71
N GLY A 345 2.49 -7.60 7.67
CA GLY A 345 3.65 -8.47 7.82
C GLY A 345 3.87 -9.32 6.58
N ASN A 346 4.99 -10.05 6.59
CA ASN A 346 5.28 -11.08 5.61
C ASN A 346 5.42 -12.42 6.33
N ALA A 347 5.07 -13.51 5.65
CA ALA A 347 5.21 -14.87 6.17
C ALA A 347 6.05 -15.71 5.22
N SER A 348 6.83 -16.64 5.79
CA SER A 348 7.57 -17.64 5.03
C SER A 348 6.62 -18.58 4.30
N THR A 349 7.06 -19.15 3.18
CA THR A 349 6.33 -20.18 2.43
C THR A 349 6.08 -21.46 3.23
N ALA A 350 6.79 -21.63 4.36
CA ALA A 350 6.56 -22.70 5.31
C ALA A 350 5.42 -22.42 6.30
N ASP A 351 5.11 -21.15 6.59
CA ASP A 351 4.25 -20.76 7.71
C ASP A 351 2.77 -21.02 7.41
N LEU A 352 2.36 -20.74 6.17
CA LEU A 352 1.00 -20.96 5.69
C LEU A 352 1.06 -21.40 4.23
N GLN A 353 0.65 -22.64 3.98
CA GLN A 353 0.53 -23.23 2.64
C GLN A 353 -0.75 -22.72 1.93
N LEU A 354 -0.97 -21.40 1.97
CA LEU A 354 -2.08 -20.72 1.31
C LEU A 354 -1.60 -20.21 -0.06
N ILE A 355 -1.97 -20.95 -1.09
CA ILE A 355 -1.52 -20.76 -2.48
C ILE A 355 -2.37 -19.78 -3.31
N GLU A 356 -3.43 -19.22 -2.72
CA GLU A 356 -4.32 -18.26 -3.37
C GLU A 356 -4.59 -17.03 -2.50
N PRO A 357 -4.99 -15.89 -3.11
CA PRO A 357 -5.39 -14.71 -2.36
C PRO A 357 -6.62 -14.98 -1.48
N ILE A 358 -6.53 -14.57 -0.21
CA ILE A 358 -7.62 -14.73 0.77
C ILE A 358 -7.86 -13.38 1.43
N GLN A 359 -9.13 -13.01 1.55
CA GLN A 359 -9.57 -11.77 2.17
C GLN A 359 -10.38 -12.07 3.43
N VAL A 360 -10.08 -11.34 4.50
CA VAL A 360 -10.82 -11.40 5.76
C VAL A 360 -11.13 -9.99 6.24
N GLN A 361 -12.35 -9.81 6.70
CA GLN A 361 -12.82 -8.53 7.24
C GLN A 361 -12.49 -8.42 8.73
N PHE A 362 -11.71 -7.41 9.10
CA PHE A 362 -11.50 -7.03 10.49
C PHE A 362 -12.47 -5.91 10.90
N PRO A 363 -13.06 -5.97 12.10
CA PRO A 363 -13.86 -4.86 12.64
C PRO A 363 -12.96 -3.72 13.14
N ARG A 364 -13.53 -2.51 13.23
CA ARG A 364 -12.79 -1.28 13.60
C ARG A 364 -12.08 -1.34 14.96
N ALA A 365 -12.56 -2.17 15.88
CA ALA A 365 -11.93 -2.37 17.19
C ALA A 365 -10.49 -2.91 17.09
N TRP A 366 -10.08 -3.45 15.94
CA TRP A 366 -8.73 -3.93 15.69
C TRP A 366 -7.79 -2.88 15.08
N ASP A 367 -8.29 -1.71 14.68
CA ASP A 367 -7.51 -0.73 13.92
C ASP A 367 -6.15 -0.42 14.57
N ASP A 368 -6.15 -0.12 15.87
CA ASP A 368 -4.95 0.24 16.63
C ASP A 368 -3.96 -0.92 16.72
N TYR A 369 -4.46 -2.13 16.94
CA TYR A 369 -3.62 -3.33 16.98
C TYR A 369 -3.01 -3.63 15.61
N LEU A 370 -3.78 -3.53 14.53
CA LEU A 370 -3.31 -3.77 13.17
C LEU A 370 -2.30 -2.70 12.71
N MET A 371 -2.51 -1.44 13.08
CA MET A 371 -1.51 -0.38 12.92
C MET A 371 -0.22 -0.69 13.68
N PHE A 372 -0.33 -1.08 14.95
CA PHE A 372 0.81 -1.49 15.77
C PHE A 372 1.58 -2.66 15.12
N SER A 373 0.89 -3.68 14.61
CA SER A 373 1.51 -4.78 13.87
C SER A 373 2.25 -4.27 12.63
N SER A 374 1.65 -3.35 11.87
CA SER A 374 2.27 -2.75 10.69
C SER A 374 3.57 -2.01 11.02
N ILE A 375 3.55 -1.17 12.05
CA ILE A 375 4.72 -0.42 12.53
C ILE A 375 5.80 -1.39 13.01
N SER A 376 5.43 -2.38 13.82
CA SER A 376 6.38 -3.35 14.40
C SER A 376 7.04 -4.22 13.33
N ALA A 377 6.32 -4.53 12.25
CA ALA A 377 6.81 -5.31 11.13
C ALA A 377 7.79 -4.53 10.23
N ARG A 378 7.76 -3.19 10.24
CA ARG A 378 8.51 -2.34 9.32
C ARG A 378 9.54 -1.44 9.99
N THR A 379 9.59 -1.40 11.32
CA THR A 379 10.44 -0.46 12.07
C THR A 379 11.09 -1.14 13.27
N SER A 380 12.04 -0.44 13.90
CA SER A 380 12.63 -0.85 15.18
C SER A 380 11.72 -0.57 16.39
N LEU A 381 10.61 0.15 16.20
CA LEU A 381 9.65 0.45 17.26
C LEU A 381 8.71 -0.74 17.46
N ARG A 382 9.17 -1.71 18.25
CA ARG A 382 8.49 -2.98 18.52
C ARG A 382 8.88 -3.55 19.89
N PRO A 383 8.09 -4.45 20.47
CA PRO A 383 8.43 -5.14 21.72
C PRO A 383 9.73 -5.95 21.62
N VAL A 384 10.38 -6.20 22.76
CA VAL A 384 11.58 -7.03 22.84
C VAL A 384 11.29 -8.48 22.41
N ASP A 385 10.11 -8.99 22.75
CA ASP A 385 9.59 -10.32 22.39
C ASP A 385 8.76 -10.28 21.09
N TYR A 386 9.01 -9.32 20.20
CA TYR A 386 8.27 -9.21 18.96
C TYR A 386 8.41 -10.49 18.12
N ASP A 387 7.27 -11.12 17.87
CA ASP A 387 7.14 -12.30 17.05
C ASP A 387 6.28 -11.97 15.81
N PRO A 388 6.87 -11.98 14.60
CA PRO A 388 6.15 -11.66 13.37
C PRO A 388 5.08 -12.68 13.01
N THR A 389 5.09 -13.88 13.60
CA THR A 389 4.09 -14.93 13.30
C THR A 389 2.74 -14.66 13.98
N ARG A 390 2.70 -13.90 15.08
CA ARG A 390 1.44 -13.63 15.82
C ARG A 390 0.33 -13.02 14.97
N ILE A 391 0.66 -12.06 14.09
CA ILE A 391 -0.33 -11.44 13.20
C ILE A 391 -0.81 -12.41 12.10
N ILE A 392 0.07 -13.33 11.72
CA ILE A 392 -0.21 -14.38 10.74
C ILE A 392 -1.16 -15.43 11.36
N ASP A 393 -0.90 -15.83 12.60
CA ASP A 393 -1.77 -16.72 13.37
C ASP A 393 -3.15 -16.08 13.59
N LEU A 394 -3.20 -14.82 14.00
CA LEU A 394 -4.45 -14.08 14.14
C LEU A 394 -5.23 -14.04 12.81
N PHE A 395 -4.55 -13.79 11.69
CA PHE A 395 -5.20 -13.82 10.38
C PHE A 395 -5.77 -15.23 10.08
N ALA A 396 -5.00 -16.29 10.33
CA ALA A 396 -5.47 -17.67 10.16
C ALA A 396 -6.67 -17.99 11.05
N GLU A 397 -6.71 -17.48 12.28
CA GLU A 397 -7.86 -17.57 13.18
C GLU A 397 -9.09 -16.87 12.61
N GLN A 398 -8.93 -15.66 12.06
CA GLN A 398 -10.06 -14.94 11.45
C GLN A 398 -10.57 -15.63 10.17
N VAL A 399 -9.66 -16.21 9.37
CA VAL A 399 -10.03 -17.08 8.24
C VAL A 399 -10.88 -18.26 8.75
N ALA A 400 -10.44 -18.93 9.82
CA ALA A 400 -11.17 -20.05 10.41
C ALA A 400 -12.54 -19.62 10.98
N ALA A 401 -12.60 -18.48 11.66
CA ALA A 401 -13.84 -17.92 12.22
C ALA A 401 -14.86 -17.59 11.12
N GLN A 402 -14.41 -16.98 10.01
CA GLN A 402 -15.26 -16.72 8.85
C GLN A 402 -15.78 -18.03 8.23
N ARG A 403 -14.93 -19.05 8.11
CA ARG A 403 -15.32 -20.38 7.62
C ARG A 403 -16.31 -21.09 8.56
N ALA A 404 -16.17 -20.87 9.87
CA ALA A 404 -17.03 -21.46 10.89
C ALA A 404 -18.49 -21.01 10.76
N LEU A 405 -18.75 -19.83 10.19
CA LEU A 405 -20.12 -19.34 9.93
C LEU A 405 -20.91 -20.27 9.01
N SER A 406 -20.23 -21.02 8.14
CA SER A 406 -20.85 -21.89 7.17
C SER A 406 -21.13 -23.29 7.71
N VAL A 407 -20.65 -23.65 8.90
CA VAL A 407 -20.74 -25.01 9.47
C VAL A 407 -21.31 -25.04 10.88
N PRO A 408 -22.05 -26.10 11.26
CA PRO A 408 -22.50 -26.26 12.64
C PRO A 408 -21.30 -26.54 13.55
N MET A 409 -21.03 -25.69 14.53
CA MET A 409 -19.87 -25.81 15.41
C MET A 409 -20.23 -26.52 16.73
N PRO A 410 -19.37 -27.40 17.26
CA PRO A 410 -19.49 -27.85 18.66
C PRO A 410 -19.44 -26.66 19.62
N THR A 411 -20.19 -26.75 20.72
CA THR A 411 -20.20 -25.76 21.80
C THR A 411 -19.18 -26.07 22.89
N ASP A 412 -18.81 -27.35 23.08
CA ASP A 412 -17.73 -27.73 24.01
C ASP A 412 -16.38 -27.17 23.49
N PRO A 413 -15.57 -26.51 24.34
CA PRO A 413 -14.30 -25.90 23.93
C PRO A 413 -13.34 -26.84 23.20
N ARG A 414 -13.28 -28.12 23.58
CA ARG A 414 -12.36 -29.10 22.98
C ARG A 414 -12.80 -29.49 21.58
N GLY A 415 -14.10 -29.75 21.41
CA GLY A 415 -14.68 -30.00 20.09
C GLY A 415 -14.59 -28.77 19.19
N ARG A 416 -14.79 -27.58 19.76
CA ARG A 416 -14.67 -26.30 19.06
C ARG A 416 -13.24 -26.05 18.59
N GLU A 417 -12.24 -26.30 19.43
CA GLU A 417 -10.83 -26.12 19.05
C GLU A 417 -10.42 -27.11 17.96
N ALA A 418 -10.81 -28.39 18.05
CA ALA A 418 -10.58 -29.36 16.99
C ALA A 418 -11.21 -28.94 15.65
N ALA A 419 -12.43 -28.37 15.69
CA ALA A 419 -13.08 -27.81 14.51
C ALA A 419 -12.33 -26.58 13.96
N MET A 420 -11.91 -25.65 14.83
CA MET A 420 -11.16 -24.46 14.43
C MET A 420 -9.80 -24.82 13.82
N ASP A 421 -9.06 -25.75 14.42
CA ASP A 421 -7.78 -26.21 13.88
C ASP A 421 -7.93 -26.81 12.48
N TYR A 422 -8.97 -27.61 12.25
CA TYR A 422 -9.30 -28.09 10.90
C TYR A 422 -9.59 -26.93 9.94
N LEU A 423 -10.41 -25.95 10.35
CA LEU A 423 -10.78 -24.82 9.50
C LEU A 423 -9.62 -23.86 9.22
N ARG A 424 -8.58 -23.79 10.07
CA ARG A 424 -7.34 -23.05 9.76
C ARG A 424 -6.59 -23.72 8.59
N ARG A 425 -6.58 -25.07 8.55
CA ARG A 425 -5.73 -25.88 7.66
C ARG A 425 -6.40 -26.39 6.38
N ILE A 426 -7.71 -26.23 6.24
CA ILE A 426 -8.44 -26.67 5.04
C ILE A 426 -7.86 -26.04 3.76
N GLY A 427 -7.62 -26.88 2.75
CA GLY A 427 -7.02 -26.46 1.47
C GLY A 427 -5.51 -26.55 1.39
N VAL A 428 -4.81 -26.76 2.51
CA VAL A 428 -3.40 -27.15 2.49
C VAL A 428 -3.31 -28.57 1.94
N SER A 429 -2.41 -28.82 0.98
CA SER A 429 -2.06 -30.17 0.51
C SER A 429 -1.33 -30.94 1.62
N ALA A 430 -2.03 -31.22 2.71
CA ALA A 430 -1.62 -32.18 3.69
C ALA A 430 -2.11 -33.53 3.18
N GLY A 431 -1.21 -34.34 2.62
CA GLY A 431 -1.43 -35.77 2.57
C GLY A 431 -1.87 -36.20 3.98
N ALA A 432 -3.09 -36.70 4.09
CA ALA A 432 -3.69 -37.28 5.29
C ALA A 432 -3.08 -36.78 6.62
N THR A 433 -3.30 -35.52 7.00
CA THR A 433 -3.18 -35.18 8.42
C THR A 433 -4.29 -35.95 9.13
N ASP A 434 -3.90 -37.07 9.73
CA ASP A 434 -4.78 -37.81 10.61
C ASP A 434 -4.99 -36.92 11.83
N PHE A 435 -6.20 -36.39 11.95
CA PHE A 435 -6.62 -35.69 13.15
C PHE A 435 -6.92 -36.79 14.16
N ASP A 436 -5.89 -37.23 14.88
CA ASP A 436 -6.04 -38.17 15.98
C ASP A 436 -6.70 -37.42 17.15
N LEU A 437 -8.03 -37.50 17.19
CA LEU A 437 -8.82 -36.87 18.23
C LEU A 437 -9.17 -37.89 19.30
N PRO A 438 -9.11 -37.49 20.58
CA PRO A 438 -9.62 -38.31 21.67
C PRO A 438 -11.07 -38.77 21.42
N ALA A 439 -11.41 -40.00 21.87
CA ALA A 439 -12.71 -40.61 21.61
C ALA A 439 -13.90 -39.80 22.16
N ASP A 440 -13.69 -39.06 23.25
CA ASP A 440 -14.67 -38.13 23.81
C ASP A 440 -14.88 -36.91 22.90
N VAL A 441 -13.83 -36.38 22.27
CA VAL A 441 -13.95 -35.32 21.26
C VAL A 441 -14.73 -35.80 20.04
N HIS A 442 -14.49 -37.04 19.57
CA HIS A 442 -15.31 -37.63 18.51
C HIS A 442 -16.79 -37.70 18.88
N ARG A 443 -17.10 -38.01 20.14
CA ARG A 443 -18.48 -38.07 20.65
C ARG A 443 -19.15 -36.70 20.67
N LEU A 444 -18.43 -35.65 21.08
CA LEU A 444 -18.93 -34.27 21.10
C LEU A 444 -19.45 -33.81 19.73
N PHE A 445 -18.77 -34.18 18.63
CA PHE A 445 -19.25 -33.86 17.28
C PHE A 445 -20.60 -34.52 16.99
N HIS A 446 -20.78 -35.79 17.35
CA HIS A 446 -22.03 -36.50 17.11
C HIS A 446 -23.17 -35.90 17.94
N GLU A 447 -22.96 -35.70 19.24
CA GLU A 447 -23.96 -35.19 20.17
C GLU A 447 -24.38 -33.75 19.89
N GLN A 448 -23.42 -32.87 19.53
CA GLN A 448 -23.68 -31.43 19.42
C GLN A 448 -23.95 -30.97 17.98
N THR A 449 -23.42 -31.67 16.97
CA THR A 449 -23.60 -31.28 15.55
C THR A 449 -24.43 -32.28 14.74
N GLY A 450 -24.78 -33.43 15.32
CA GLY A 450 -25.48 -34.51 14.62
C GLY A 450 -24.61 -35.27 13.61
N MET A 451 -23.29 -35.05 13.60
CA MET A 451 -22.36 -35.60 12.61
C MET A 451 -21.12 -36.18 13.27
N THR A 452 -20.56 -37.25 12.71
CA THR A 452 -19.20 -37.66 13.09
C THR A 452 -18.20 -36.60 12.63
N PHE A 453 -17.03 -36.50 13.27
CA PHE A 453 -15.98 -35.56 12.85
C PHE A 453 -15.61 -35.70 11.36
N ALA A 454 -15.53 -36.92 10.84
CA ALA A 454 -15.27 -37.17 9.41
C ALA A 454 -16.39 -36.60 8.51
N ARG A 455 -17.66 -36.81 8.87
CA ARG A 455 -18.80 -36.25 8.14
C ARG A 455 -18.87 -34.73 8.26
N TRP A 456 -18.52 -34.19 9.41
CA TRP A 456 -18.41 -32.75 9.65
C TRP A 456 -17.34 -32.11 8.77
N ARG A 457 -16.12 -32.67 8.71
CA ARG A 457 -15.04 -32.21 7.80
C ARG A 457 -15.46 -32.23 6.34
N TYR A 458 -16.18 -33.28 5.92
CA TYR A 458 -16.73 -33.36 4.57
C TYR A 458 -17.75 -32.25 4.31
N ALA A 459 -18.71 -32.03 5.22
CA ALA A 459 -19.68 -30.96 5.12
C ALA A 459 -19.02 -29.57 5.10
N ALA A 460 -17.99 -29.34 5.91
CA ALA A 460 -17.23 -28.09 5.93
C ALA A 460 -16.58 -27.80 4.56
N ARG A 461 -15.88 -28.77 3.97
CA ARG A 461 -15.32 -28.64 2.61
C ARG A 461 -16.38 -28.27 1.58
N MET A 462 -17.53 -28.94 1.60
CA MET A 462 -18.58 -28.73 0.59
C MET A 462 -19.27 -27.37 0.75
N ARG A 463 -19.53 -26.92 1.98
CA ARG A 463 -20.13 -25.61 2.24
C ARG A 463 -19.17 -24.46 1.94
N MET A 464 -17.89 -24.62 2.26
CA MET A 464 -16.88 -23.66 1.84
C MET A 464 -16.73 -23.61 0.32
N ALA A 465 -16.71 -24.76 -0.35
CA ALA A 465 -16.67 -24.80 -1.81
C ALA A 465 -17.84 -24.04 -2.44
N ARG A 466 -19.04 -24.17 -1.87
CA ARG A 466 -20.22 -23.42 -2.29
C ARG A 466 -20.00 -21.92 -2.18
N ASP A 467 -19.55 -21.44 -1.02
CA ASP A 467 -19.36 -20.01 -0.79
C ASP A 467 -18.32 -19.42 -1.74
N LEU A 468 -17.28 -20.19 -2.08
CA LEU A 468 -16.27 -19.81 -3.06
C LEU A 468 -16.81 -19.75 -4.50
N LEU A 469 -17.68 -20.68 -4.88
CA LEU A 469 -18.32 -20.69 -6.21
C LEU A 469 -19.30 -19.51 -6.38
N VAL A 470 -20.08 -19.22 -5.33
CA VAL A 470 -20.95 -18.02 -5.27
C VAL A 470 -20.10 -16.75 -5.40
N GLY A 471 -18.92 -16.72 -4.77
CA GLY A 471 -17.94 -15.65 -4.93
C GLY A 471 -17.23 -15.60 -6.29
N GLY A 472 -17.69 -16.35 -7.31
CA GLY A 472 -17.16 -16.31 -8.67
C GLY A 472 -15.85 -17.07 -8.90
N ALA A 473 -15.38 -17.87 -7.93
CA ALA A 473 -14.17 -18.66 -8.12
C ALA A 473 -14.38 -19.77 -9.16
N LYS A 474 -13.37 -20.05 -9.99
CA LYS A 474 -13.43 -21.14 -10.98
C LYS A 474 -13.45 -22.51 -10.27
N PRO A 475 -14.26 -23.49 -10.70
CA PRO A 475 -14.34 -24.81 -10.06
C PRO A 475 -13.01 -25.52 -9.84
N SER A 476 -12.06 -25.40 -10.78
CA SER A 476 -10.73 -25.99 -10.65
C SER A 476 -9.92 -25.39 -9.50
N SER A 477 -10.01 -24.08 -9.28
CA SER A 477 -9.38 -23.39 -8.16
C SER A 477 -10.06 -23.78 -6.83
N VAL A 478 -11.40 -23.83 -6.82
CA VAL A 478 -12.17 -24.27 -5.65
C VAL A 478 -11.79 -25.68 -5.21
N ALA A 479 -11.59 -26.62 -6.14
CA ALA A 479 -11.16 -27.97 -5.83
C ALA A 479 -9.88 -27.99 -4.98
N HIS A 480 -8.85 -27.27 -5.39
CA HIS A 480 -7.58 -27.18 -4.66
C HIS A 480 -7.76 -26.53 -3.28
N ARG A 481 -8.52 -25.42 -3.22
CA ARG A 481 -8.78 -24.67 -1.96
C ARG A 481 -9.52 -25.46 -0.90
N VAL A 482 -10.27 -26.49 -1.28
CA VAL A 482 -10.97 -27.37 -0.32
C VAL A 482 -10.29 -28.73 -0.16
N GLY A 483 -9.05 -28.86 -0.64
CA GLY A 483 -8.19 -30.02 -0.40
C GLY A 483 -8.43 -31.20 -1.34
N TYR A 484 -8.91 -30.95 -2.57
CA TYR A 484 -8.99 -31.97 -3.62
C TYR A 484 -7.87 -31.76 -4.64
N ALA A 485 -7.10 -32.80 -4.92
CA ALA A 485 -6.03 -32.77 -5.92
C ALA A 485 -6.54 -32.63 -7.36
N HIS A 486 -7.77 -33.08 -7.65
CA HIS A 486 -8.31 -33.14 -9.00
C HIS A 486 -9.77 -32.68 -9.07
N LEU A 487 -10.08 -31.86 -10.09
CA LEU A 487 -11.41 -31.31 -10.35
C LEU A 487 -12.52 -32.38 -10.51
N PRO A 488 -12.32 -33.52 -11.21
CA PRO A 488 -13.37 -34.54 -11.33
C PRO A 488 -13.82 -35.10 -9.99
N THR A 489 -12.87 -35.44 -9.10
CA THR A 489 -13.16 -35.95 -7.75
C THR A 489 -13.91 -34.93 -6.90
N PHE A 490 -13.50 -33.67 -6.99
CA PHE A 490 -14.22 -32.57 -6.33
C PHE A 490 -15.63 -32.42 -6.90
N SER A 491 -15.80 -32.41 -8.22
CA SER A 491 -17.09 -32.19 -8.87
C SER A 491 -18.09 -33.26 -8.48
N ALA A 492 -17.69 -34.54 -8.51
CA ALA A 492 -18.54 -35.65 -8.06
C ALA A 492 -18.93 -35.50 -6.58
N ALA A 493 -17.98 -35.14 -5.71
CA ALA A 493 -18.23 -34.94 -4.29
C ALA A 493 -19.16 -33.75 -4.01
N PHE A 494 -19.03 -32.67 -4.77
CA PHE A 494 -19.85 -31.47 -4.68
C PHE A 494 -21.28 -31.75 -5.15
N THR A 495 -21.44 -32.38 -6.32
CA THR A 495 -22.75 -32.79 -6.84
C THR A 495 -23.47 -33.72 -5.88
N ARG A 496 -22.76 -34.68 -5.28
CA ARG A 496 -23.36 -35.57 -4.29
C ARG A 496 -23.89 -34.82 -3.05
N PHE A 497 -23.25 -33.71 -2.68
CA PHE A 497 -23.61 -32.96 -1.48
C PHE A 497 -24.69 -31.90 -1.74
N HIS A 498 -24.60 -31.15 -2.85
CA HIS A 498 -25.47 -30.02 -3.17
C HIS A 498 -26.51 -30.30 -4.25
N GLY A 499 -26.46 -31.47 -4.91
CA GLY A 499 -27.38 -31.88 -5.97
C GLY A 499 -27.11 -31.30 -7.35
N LEU A 500 -26.18 -30.35 -7.48
CA LEU A 500 -25.79 -29.71 -8.74
C LEU A 500 -24.27 -29.79 -8.94
N SER A 501 -23.80 -29.85 -10.19
CA SER A 501 -22.37 -29.69 -10.45
C SER A 501 -21.87 -28.29 -10.06
N PRO A 502 -20.57 -28.12 -9.76
CA PRO A 502 -20.00 -26.81 -9.42
C PRO A 502 -20.31 -25.73 -10.47
N ARG A 503 -20.34 -26.11 -11.75
CA ARG A 503 -20.62 -25.19 -12.86
C ARG A 503 -22.10 -24.81 -12.90
N GLU A 504 -23.00 -25.78 -12.85
CA GLU A 504 -24.45 -25.52 -12.81
C GLU A 504 -24.85 -24.69 -11.59
N TYR A 505 -24.23 -24.97 -10.43
CA TYR A 505 -24.44 -24.20 -9.22
C TYR A 505 -24.03 -22.73 -9.41
N GLN A 506 -22.86 -22.49 -10.01
CA GLN A 506 -22.36 -21.15 -10.29
C GLN A 506 -23.21 -20.41 -11.32
N GLU A 507 -23.62 -21.07 -12.40
CA GLU A 507 -24.51 -20.52 -13.43
C GLU A 507 -25.88 -20.14 -12.86
N ARG A 508 -26.43 -20.96 -11.96
CA ARG A 508 -27.72 -20.70 -11.29
C ARG A 508 -27.66 -19.48 -10.39
N GLU A 509 -26.66 -19.38 -9.52
CA GLU A 509 -26.61 -18.33 -8.50
C GLU A 509 -26.11 -16.99 -9.06
N ILE A 510 -25.17 -17.00 -10.02
CA ILE A 510 -24.67 -15.79 -10.69
C ILE A 510 -25.67 -15.29 -11.75
N GLY A 511 -26.47 -16.17 -12.36
CA GLY A 511 -27.50 -15.79 -13.33
C GLY A 511 -28.75 -15.12 -12.71
N THR A 512 -28.89 -15.14 -11.39
CA THR A 512 -29.99 -14.52 -10.64
C THR A 512 -29.62 -13.20 -9.93
N ALA A 513 -28.36 -12.76 -10.02
CA ALA A 513 -27.86 -11.49 -9.50
C ALA A 513 -27.62 -10.50 -10.65
#